data_AF-A0A8H8NTM1-F1
#
_entry.id   AF-A0A8H8NTM1-F1
#
_cell.length_a   1.000
_cell.length_b   1.000
_cell.length_c   1.000
_cell.angle_alpha   90.00
_cell.angle_beta   90.00
_cell.angle_gamma   90.00
#
_symmetry.space_group_name_H-M   'P 1'
#
loop_
_entity.id
_entity.type
_entity.pdbx_description
1 polymer ?
#
loop_
_entity_poly.entity_id
_entity_poly.type
_entity_poly.pdbx_seq_one_letter_code
_entity_poly.pdbx_strand_id
1 'polypeptide(L)'
;MLDGSSPQAGKIWKKANMTFLFDGKQMTETFLICNTGTHAAILGIKWLEQHNPEIDWNTQTLSFPHAPPEHVAIAKEEEANQKPLEGVPPKYHQYAKVFGEEEFNKLPPHRHYDIGIELTEEGPLNSPLYSMTDAESATLKDWLRDKLKAGKILS
;
A
#
# COMPACT_ATOMS: atom_id res chain seq x y z
N MET A 1 31.78 -7.39 1.01
CA MET A 1 31.47 -8.78 0.62
C MET A 1 30.09 -8.74 0.00
N LEU A 2 30.01 -8.73 -1.33
CA LEU A 2 28.78 -8.47 -2.08
C LEU A 2 28.34 -9.65 -2.96
N ASP A 3 29.14 -10.72 -3.06
CA ASP A 3 28.92 -11.80 -4.05
C ASP A 3 29.50 -13.18 -3.64
N GLY A 4 29.88 -13.38 -2.37
CA GLY A 4 30.34 -14.69 -1.88
C GLY A 4 31.64 -15.23 -2.49
N SER A 5 32.32 -14.46 -3.34
CA SER A 5 33.64 -14.82 -3.86
C SER A 5 34.75 -14.29 -2.95
N SER A 6 35.78 -15.11 -2.70
CA SER A 6 36.98 -14.67 -1.98
C SER A 6 37.84 -13.82 -2.91
N PRO A 7 38.15 -12.55 -2.58
CA PRO A 7 38.99 -11.74 -3.43
C PRO A 7 40.42 -12.30 -3.46
N GLN A 8 40.96 -12.53 -4.66
CA GLN A 8 42.36 -12.95 -4.89
C GLN A 8 43.39 -11.85 -4.55
N ALA A 9 42.97 -10.68 -4.09
CA ALA A 9 43.85 -9.59 -3.70
C ALA A 9 43.40 -8.95 -2.38
N GLY A 10 44.16 -9.21 -1.31
CA GLY A 10 44.26 -8.32 -0.16
C GLY A 10 43.16 -8.42 0.91
N LYS A 11 43.61 -8.70 2.13
CA LYS A 11 42.83 -8.80 3.38
C LYS A 11 42.10 -7.46 3.64
N ILE A 12 40.78 -7.46 3.84
CA ILE A 12 39.96 -6.26 4.03
C ILE A 12 40.14 -5.77 5.48
N TRP A 13 40.85 -4.67 5.73
CA TRP A 13 41.32 -4.33 7.10
C TRP A 13 40.55 -3.25 7.86
N LYS A 14 39.53 -2.58 7.31
CA LYS A 14 38.87 -1.48 8.04
C LYS A 14 37.36 -1.47 7.83
N LYS A 15 36.65 -1.31 8.94
CA LYS A 15 35.20 -1.07 9.00
C LYS A 15 34.98 0.25 9.71
N ALA A 16 33.93 0.98 9.33
CA ALA A 16 33.53 2.20 10.01
C ALA A 16 32.01 2.20 10.21
N ASN A 17 31.56 2.64 11.38
CA ASN A 17 30.15 2.92 11.60
C ASN A 17 29.88 4.35 11.14
N MET A 18 28.91 4.51 10.24
CA MET A 18 28.56 5.80 9.67
C MET A 18 27.08 6.06 9.89
N THR A 19 26.77 7.24 10.41
CA THR A 19 25.41 7.72 10.56
C THR A 19 25.08 8.67 9.42
N PHE A 20 23.99 8.43 8.72
CA PHE A 20 23.51 9.27 7.63
C PHE A 20 22.02 9.52 7.77
N LEU A 21 21.54 10.59 7.12
CA LEU A 21 20.14 10.94 7.05
C LEU A 21 19.63 10.63 5.65
N PHE A 22 18.55 9.87 5.54
CA PHE A 22 17.89 9.57 4.28
C PHE A 22 16.38 9.63 4.48
N ASP A 23 15.68 10.43 3.66
CA ASP A 23 14.21 10.58 3.72
C ASP A 23 13.69 10.91 5.13
N GLY A 24 14.37 11.85 5.80
CA GLY A 24 14.05 12.26 7.18
C GLY A 24 14.40 11.23 8.27
N LYS A 25 14.86 10.04 7.92
CA LYS A 25 15.25 8.98 8.86
C LYS A 25 16.76 8.98 9.06
N GLN A 26 17.19 9.01 10.32
CA GLN A 26 18.59 8.83 10.69
C GLN A 26 18.91 7.34 10.80
N MET A 27 19.97 6.90 10.12
CA MET A 27 20.39 5.49 10.05
C MET A 27 21.86 5.36 10.37
N THR A 28 22.23 4.28 11.07
CA THR A 28 23.63 3.99 11.43
C THR A 28 24.00 2.62 10.92
N GLU A 29 24.98 2.57 10.01
CA GLU A 29 25.39 1.33 9.36
C GLU A 29 26.90 1.12 9.40
N THR A 30 27.32 -0.16 9.41
CA THR A 30 28.73 -0.54 9.36
C THR A 30 29.18 -0.72 7.90
N PHE A 31 30.02 0.18 7.42
CA PHE A 31 30.60 0.13 6.09
C PHE A 31 31.97 -0.55 6.08
N LEU A 32 32.25 -1.29 5.00
CA LEU A 32 33.59 -1.75 4.67
C LEU A 32 34.31 -0.64 3.91
N ILE A 33 35.53 -0.30 4.33
CA ILE A 33 36.30 0.76 3.68
C ILE A 33 37.02 0.18 2.47
N CYS A 34 36.64 0.63 1.27
CA CYS A 34 37.33 0.36 0.01
C CYS A 34 37.24 1.58 -0.91
N ASN A 35 38.09 1.63 -1.95
CA ASN A 35 37.97 2.66 -2.98
C ASN A 35 36.78 2.32 -3.88
N THR A 36 35.68 3.06 -3.74
CA THR A 36 34.40 2.90 -4.46
C THR A 36 34.34 3.72 -5.75
N GLY A 37 35.43 4.38 -6.14
CA GLY A 37 35.50 5.21 -7.34
C GLY A 37 34.67 6.48 -7.18
N THR A 38 33.59 6.59 -7.95
CA THR A 38 32.71 7.78 -8.00
C THR A 38 31.64 7.83 -6.90
N HIS A 39 31.44 6.73 -6.17
CA HIS A 39 30.37 6.62 -5.18
C HIS A 39 30.90 6.91 -3.78
N ALA A 40 30.19 7.71 -3.00
CA ALA A 40 30.56 7.98 -1.60
C ALA A 40 30.35 6.76 -0.69
N ALA A 41 29.28 5.99 -0.94
CA ALA A 41 28.96 4.76 -0.24
C ALA A 41 28.09 3.86 -1.13
N ILE A 42 28.14 2.55 -0.89
CA ILE A 42 27.29 1.57 -1.58
C ILE A 42 26.52 0.80 -0.51
N LEU A 43 25.20 0.88 -0.55
CA LEU A 43 24.29 0.13 0.30
C LEU A 43 24.03 -1.23 -0.36
N GLY A 44 24.33 -2.31 0.36
CA GLY A 44 24.15 -3.67 -0.14
C GLY A 44 22.77 -4.26 0.17
N ILE A 45 22.54 -5.49 -0.28
CA ILE A 45 21.28 -6.24 -0.10
C ILE A 45 20.85 -6.32 1.37
N LYS A 46 21.78 -6.52 2.30
CA LYS A 46 21.45 -6.58 3.74
C LYS A 46 20.76 -5.32 4.26
N TRP A 47 21.19 -4.16 3.76
CA TRP A 47 20.59 -2.89 4.15
C TRP A 47 19.18 -2.77 3.56
N LEU A 48 19.00 -3.18 2.30
CA LEU A 48 17.71 -3.20 1.61
C LEU A 48 16.70 -4.14 2.32
N GLU A 49 17.12 -5.35 2.68
CA GLU A 49 16.28 -6.30 3.42
C GLU A 49 15.87 -5.76 4.80
N GLN A 50 16.78 -5.08 5.49
CA GLN A 50 16.55 -4.56 6.83
C GLN A 50 15.61 -3.34 6.85
N HIS A 51 15.78 -2.41 5.90
CA HIS A 51 15.02 -1.17 5.88
C HIS A 51 13.78 -1.23 4.99
N ASN A 52 13.73 -2.21 4.08
CA ASN A 52 12.65 -2.46 3.12
C ASN A 52 12.08 -1.16 2.49
N PRO A 53 12.93 -0.33 1.88
CA PRO A 53 12.46 0.87 1.20
C PRO A 53 11.72 0.55 -0.09
N GLU A 54 10.93 1.49 -0.58
CA GLU A 54 10.40 1.45 -1.94
C GLU A 54 11.49 1.88 -2.93
N ILE A 55 11.69 1.07 -3.97
CA ILE A 55 12.70 1.33 -5.02
C ILE A 55 11.95 1.53 -6.33
N ASP A 56 12.08 2.73 -6.90
CA ASP A 56 11.68 2.99 -8.27
C ASP A 56 12.88 2.75 -9.19
N TRP A 57 12.86 1.61 -9.89
CA TRP A 57 13.91 1.20 -10.80
C TRP A 57 14.00 2.03 -12.08
N ASN A 58 12.90 2.69 -12.49
CA ASN A 58 12.88 3.52 -13.69
C ASN A 58 13.55 4.87 -13.42
N THR A 59 13.28 5.47 -12.26
CA THR A 59 13.90 6.75 -11.86
C THR A 59 15.19 6.58 -11.06
N GLN A 60 15.55 5.35 -10.69
CA GLN A 60 16.68 5.03 -9.82
C GLN A 60 16.61 5.77 -8.47
N THR A 61 15.39 5.90 -7.94
CA THR A 61 15.15 6.55 -6.65
C THR A 61 14.71 5.56 -5.59
N LEU A 62 14.91 5.95 -4.34
CA LEU A 62 14.59 5.16 -3.16
C LEU A 62 13.84 6.06 -2.18
N SER A 63 12.76 5.56 -1.59
CA SER A 63 11.93 6.29 -0.63
C SER A 63 11.40 5.34 0.45
N PHE A 64 10.88 5.90 1.55
CA PHE A 64 10.17 5.11 2.54
C PHE A 64 8.67 5.31 2.43
N PRO A 65 7.87 4.26 2.71
CA PRO A 65 6.43 4.42 2.79
C PRO A 65 6.11 5.43 3.89
N HIS A 66 5.37 6.47 3.49
CA HIS A 66 4.86 7.47 4.42
C HIS A 66 3.80 6.79 5.29
N ALA A 67 3.88 6.95 6.61
CA ALA A 67 2.81 6.50 7.48
C ALA A 67 1.50 7.15 7.00
N PRO A 68 0.39 6.40 6.89
CA PRO A 68 -0.88 6.99 6.53
C PRO A 68 -1.19 8.14 7.51
N PRO A 69 -1.63 9.31 7.03
CA PRO A 69 -1.89 10.45 7.90
C PRO A 69 -2.86 10.05 9.02
N GLU A 70 -2.48 10.35 10.27
CA GLU A 70 -3.14 9.88 11.50
C GLU A 70 -4.60 10.34 11.71
N HIS A 71 -5.20 11.10 10.79
CA HIS A 71 -6.57 11.57 10.96
C HIS A 71 -7.38 11.47 9.67
N VAL A 72 -7.97 10.30 9.44
CA VAL A 72 -9.23 10.20 8.70
C VAL A 72 -10.34 9.94 9.72
N ALA A 73 -10.67 10.99 10.48
CA ALA A 73 -11.95 11.02 11.17
C ALA A 73 -13.02 11.21 10.07
N ILE A 74 -13.80 10.17 9.78
CA ILE A 74 -15.23 10.22 9.45
C ILE A 74 -15.69 8.75 9.35
N ALA A 75 -16.50 8.33 10.30
CA ALA A 75 -17.61 7.42 10.05
C ALA A 75 -18.68 7.74 11.11
N LYS A 76 -19.88 8.06 10.65
CA LYS A 76 -21.06 8.16 11.52
C LYS A 76 -21.45 6.74 11.91
N GLU A 77 -21.63 6.57 13.21
CA GLU A 77 -22.08 5.38 13.91
C GLU A 77 -23.58 5.19 13.63
N GLU A 78 -23.93 4.58 12.51
CA GLU A 78 -25.31 4.16 12.28
C GLU A 78 -25.34 2.82 11.55
N GLU A 79 -25.97 1.87 12.22
CA GLU A 79 -26.05 0.41 11.99
C GLU A 79 -24.78 -0.35 12.40
N ALA A 80 -24.82 -0.95 13.59
CA ALA A 80 -23.77 -1.85 14.08
C ALA A 80 -24.34 -3.26 14.16
N ASN A 81 -23.76 -4.17 13.36
CA ASN A 81 -24.05 -5.59 13.48
C ASN A 81 -23.55 -6.12 14.85
N GLN A 82 -24.42 -6.76 15.63
CA GLN A 82 -24.13 -7.13 17.03
C GLN A 82 -23.03 -8.20 17.19
N LYS A 83 -22.66 -8.90 16.11
CA LYS A 83 -21.64 -9.98 16.11
C LYS A 83 -20.81 -9.98 14.82
N PRO A 84 -19.83 -9.08 14.64
CA PRO A 84 -19.04 -8.97 13.41
C PRO A 84 -18.12 -10.17 13.12
N LEU A 85 -17.95 -11.10 14.07
CA LEU A 85 -17.10 -12.29 13.93
C LEU A 85 -17.88 -13.58 13.67
N GLU A 86 -19.21 -13.50 13.57
CA GLU A 86 -20.05 -14.66 13.28
C GLU A 86 -19.77 -15.17 11.86
N GLY A 87 -19.31 -16.42 11.73
CA GLY A 87 -18.90 -17.02 10.46
C GLY A 87 -17.46 -16.72 10.02
N VAL A 88 -16.73 -15.85 10.72
CA VAL A 88 -15.32 -15.56 10.43
C VAL A 88 -14.43 -16.65 11.05
N PRO A 89 -13.54 -17.31 10.27
CA PRO A 89 -12.62 -18.31 10.82
C PRO A 89 -11.69 -17.73 11.91
N PRO A 90 -11.36 -18.51 12.97
CA PRO A 90 -10.57 -18.03 14.11
C PRO A 90 -9.23 -17.39 13.76
N LYS A 91 -8.56 -17.88 12.71
CA LYS A 91 -7.29 -17.31 12.20
C LYS A 91 -7.38 -15.85 11.78
N TYR A 92 -8.57 -15.34 11.47
CA TYR A 92 -8.81 -13.96 11.06
C TYR A 92 -9.38 -13.09 12.18
N HIS A 93 -9.61 -13.64 13.38
CA HIS A 93 -10.13 -12.86 14.52
C HIS A 93 -9.17 -11.77 14.98
N GLN A 94 -7.87 -11.92 14.73
CA GLN A 94 -6.88 -10.84 14.93
C GLN A 94 -7.21 -9.57 14.11
N TYR A 95 -7.97 -9.72 13.02
CA TYR A 95 -8.43 -8.64 12.15
C TYR A 95 -9.91 -8.31 12.37
N ALA A 96 -10.48 -8.62 13.54
CA ALA A 96 -11.89 -8.34 13.86
C ALA A 96 -12.32 -6.91 13.50
N LYS A 97 -11.41 -5.95 13.67
CA LYS A 97 -11.60 -4.55 13.29
C LYS A 97 -11.96 -4.36 11.81
N VAL A 98 -11.37 -5.14 10.89
CA VAL A 98 -11.62 -5.07 9.44
C VAL A 98 -13.02 -5.56 9.07
N PHE A 99 -13.56 -6.50 9.86
CA PHE A 99 -14.91 -7.01 9.70
C PHE A 99 -15.97 -6.13 10.40
N GLY A 100 -15.52 -5.08 11.10
CA GLY A 100 -16.38 -4.06 11.67
C GLY A 100 -16.92 -3.12 10.59
N GLU A 101 -18.18 -2.75 10.72
CA GLU A 101 -18.90 -1.89 9.77
C GLU A 101 -18.31 -0.48 9.65
N GLU A 102 -17.63 -0.02 10.71
CA GLU A 102 -16.87 1.22 10.74
C GLU A 102 -15.75 1.27 9.67
N GLU A 103 -15.08 0.14 9.41
CA GLU A 103 -14.02 0.05 8.40
C GLU A 103 -14.60 -0.18 7.01
N PHE A 104 -15.73 -0.87 6.89
CA PHE A 104 -16.42 -1.08 5.59
C PHE A 104 -16.92 0.21 4.96
N ASN A 105 -17.29 1.20 5.78
CA ASN A 105 -17.80 2.47 5.28
C ASN A 105 -16.70 3.46 4.85
N LYS A 106 -15.43 3.16 5.10
CA LYS A 106 -14.29 3.97 4.71
C LYS A 106 -13.72 3.45 3.40
N LEU A 107 -13.57 4.33 2.41
CA LEU A 107 -12.80 3.99 1.23
C LEU A 107 -11.33 3.82 1.64
N PRO A 108 -10.64 2.77 1.16
CA PRO A 108 -9.22 2.64 1.39
C PRO A 108 -8.47 3.87 0.82
N PRO A 109 -7.33 4.26 1.41
CA PRO A 109 -6.54 5.38 0.89
C PRO A 109 -6.14 5.12 -0.56
N HIS A 110 -6.11 6.18 -1.35
CA HIS A 110 -5.67 6.12 -2.74
C HIS A 110 -4.25 5.55 -2.82
N ARG A 111 -4.02 4.59 -3.72
CA ARG A 111 -2.71 3.97 -3.92
C ARG A 111 -1.92 4.71 -5.01
N HIS A 112 -0.62 4.46 -5.11
CA HIS A 112 0.24 5.05 -6.15
C HIS A 112 0.04 4.41 -7.54
N TYR A 113 -0.64 3.27 -7.59
CA TYR A 113 -1.12 2.66 -8.82
C TYR A 113 -2.65 2.75 -8.85
N ASP A 114 -3.15 3.05 -10.04
CA ASP A 114 -4.55 2.86 -10.38
C ASP A 114 -4.69 1.57 -11.20
N ILE A 115 -5.83 0.90 -11.09
CA ILE A 115 -6.12 -0.28 -11.90
C ILE A 115 -6.74 0.22 -13.21
N GLY A 116 -5.90 0.39 -14.23
CA GLY A 116 -6.35 0.74 -15.57
C GLY A 116 -7.20 -0.37 -16.18
N ILE A 117 -8.41 -0.04 -16.63
CA ILE A 117 -9.21 -0.94 -17.46
C ILE A 117 -8.80 -0.68 -18.91
N GLU A 118 -7.97 -1.56 -19.46
CA GLU A 118 -7.61 -1.54 -20.88
C GLU A 118 -8.82 -1.98 -21.71
N LEU A 119 -9.32 -1.10 -22.58
CA LEU A 119 -10.44 -1.41 -23.46
C LEU A 119 -9.94 -2.15 -24.70
N THR A 120 -10.61 -3.23 -25.06
CA THR A 120 -10.42 -3.92 -26.35
C THR A 120 -11.32 -3.29 -27.41
N GLU A 121 -10.91 -3.32 -28.69
CA GLU A 121 -11.72 -2.75 -29.78
C GLU A 121 -13.02 -3.53 -30.06
N GLU A 122 -13.13 -4.77 -29.54
CA GLU A 122 -14.30 -5.62 -29.68
C GLU A 122 -15.11 -5.68 -28.36
N GLY A 123 -16.38 -5.26 -28.41
CA GLY A 123 -17.34 -5.42 -27.32
C GLY A 123 -18.58 -4.52 -27.48
N PRO A 124 -19.78 -4.96 -27.06
CA PRO A 124 -20.96 -4.10 -27.06
C PRO A 124 -20.80 -3.00 -26.00
N LEU A 125 -20.64 -1.75 -26.44
CA LEU A 125 -20.48 -0.59 -25.55
C LEU A 125 -21.76 -0.25 -24.78
N ASN A 126 -22.93 -0.65 -25.29
CA ASN A 126 -24.23 -0.31 -24.72
C ASN A 126 -25.18 -1.51 -24.82
N SER A 127 -25.31 -2.29 -23.75
CA SER A 127 -26.38 -3.27 -23.63
C SER A 127 -27.70 -2.56 -23.25
N PRO A 128 -28.86 -3.03 -23.74
CA PRO A 128 -30.15 -2.53 -23.27
C PRO A 128 -30.24 -2.70 -21.75
N LEU A 129 -30.66 -1.65 -21.06
CA LEU A 129 -30.95 -1.75 -19.64
C LEU A 129 -32.16 -2.68 -19.45
N TYR A 130 -31.98 -3.77 -18.71
CA TYR A 130 -33.09 -4.65 -18.37
C TYR A 130 -34.14 -3.87 -17.56
N SER A 131 -35.41 -4.05 -17.93
CA SER A 131 -36.54 -3.47 -17.21
C SER A 131 -36.65 -4.10 -15.82
N MET A 132 -36.63 -3.26 -14.79
CA MET A 132 -36.95 -3.64 -13.41
C MET A 132 -38.44 -3.49 -13.13
N THR A 133 -38.94 -4.25 -12.16
CA THR A 133 -40.27 -4.01 -11.59
C THR A 133 -40.31 -2.70 -10.78
N ASP A 134 -41.49 -2.17 -10.52
CA ASP A 134 -41.64 -0.92 -9.76
C ASP A 134 -41.05 -1.02 -8.34
N ALA A 135 -41.19 -2.19 -7.70
CA ALA A 135 -40.64 -2.42 -6.36
C ALA A 135 -39.10 -2.46 -6.36
N GLU A 136 -38.49 -3.11 -7.35
CA GLU A 136 -37.03 -3.14 -7.51
C GLU A 136 -36.49 -1.75 -7.84
N SER A 137 -37.18 -1.01 -8.71
CA SER A 137 -36.78 0.36 -9.09
C SER A 137 -36.84 1.33 -7.91
N ALA A 138 -37.88 1.24 -7.06
CA ALA A 138 -37.99 2.05 -5.86
C ALA A 138 -36.82 1.78 -4.90
N THR A 139 -36.57 0.50 -4.61
CA THR A 139 -35.48 0.07 -3.72
C THR A 139 -34.11 0.50 -4.26
N LEU A 140 -33.87 0.34 -5.57
CA LEU A 140 -32.63 0.75 -6.21
C LEU A 140 -32.42 2.27 -6.12
N LYS A 141 -33.48 3.07 -6.30
CA LYS A 141 -33.40 4.54 -6.18
C LYS A 141 -33.04 4.98 -4.77
N ASP A 142 -33.62 4.36 -3.75
CA ASP A 142 -33.28 4.66 -2.35
C ASP A 142 -31.82 4.33 -2.07
N TRP A 143 -31.37 3.14 -2.48
CA TRP A 143 -29.97 2.73 -2.34
C TRP A 143 -29.01 3.68 -3.08
N LEU A 144 -29.34 4.09 -4.31
CA LEU A 144 -28.52 5.03 -5.09
C LEU A 144 -28.41 6.38 -4.39
N ARG A 145 -29.51 6.91 -3.83
CA ARG A 145 -29.49 8.16 -3.06
C ARG A 145 -28.57 8.06 -1.85
N ASP A 146 -28.62 6.94 -1.13
CA ASP A 146 -27.75 6.72 0.03
C ASP A 146 -26.28 6.64 -0.37
N LYS A 147 -25.95 5.95 -1.48
CA LYS A 147 -24.56 5.86 -1.98
C LYS A 147 -24.02 7.17 -2.53
N LEU A 148 -24.86 7.95 -3.22
CA LEU A 148 -24.52 9.31 -3.67
C LEU A 148 -24.27 10.24 -2.47
N LYS A 149 -25.15 10.21 -1.47
CA LYS A 149 -24.99 10.99 -0.22
C LYS A 149 -23.75 10.59 0.57
N ALA A 150 -23.39 9.30 0.55
CA ALA A 150 -22.17 8.79 1.16
C ALA A 150 -20.89 9.06 0.35
N GLY A 151 -20.98 9.72 -0.83
CA GLY A 151 -19.83 10.00 -1.69
C GLY A 151 -19.17 8.76 -2.29
N LYS A 152 -19.87 7.62 -2.30
CA LYS A 152 -19.37 6.36 -2.86
C LYS A 152 -19.58 6.27 -4.37
N ILE A 153 -20.51 7.06 -4.89
CA ILE A 153 -20.77 7.26 -6.32
C ILE A 153 -20.59 8.75 -6.60
N LEU A 154 -19.83 9.09 -7.64
CA LEU A 154 -19.65 10.46 -8.09
C LEU A 154 -20.73 10.77 -9.15
N SER A 155 -21.43 11.89 -8.98
CA SER A 155 -22.44 12.38 -9.94
C SER A 155 -21.82 13.29 -10.99
#